data_AF-A0A3P7LEZ7-F1
#
_entry.id   AF-A0A3P7LEZ7-F1
#
_cell.length_a   1.000
_cell.length_b   1.000
_cell.length_c   1.000
_cell.angle_alpha   90.00
_cell.angle_beta   90.00
_cell.angle_gamma   90.00
#
_symmetry.space_group_name_H-M   'P 1'
#
loop_
_entity.id
_entity.type
_entity.pdbx_description
1 polymer ?
#
loop_
_entity_poly.entity_id
_entity_poly.type
_entity_poly.pdbx_seq_one_letter_code
_entity_poly.pdbx_strand_id
1 'polypeptide(L)' 'MCRQGFEYPFNDLSWFFDGETMEREYELKLLGKPSRYDLLKCRQGVGSRLPNSRSTVLLLLMLVWAAISDRS' A
#
# COMPACT_ATOMS: atom_id res chain seq x y z
N MET A 1 -4.74 -8.20 1.63
CA MET A 1 -4.07 -8.41 0.32
C MET A 1 -4.49 -7.29 -0.62
N CYS A 2 -3.57 -6.54 -1.23
CA CYS A 2 -3.89 -5.84 -2.48
C CYS A 2 -4.32 -6.90 -3.48
N ARG A 3 -5.55 -6.82 -3.97
CA ARG A 3 -5.95 -7.62 -5.14
C ARG A 3 -5.21 -6.98 -6.30
N GLN A 4 -4.29 -7.71 -6.89
CA GLN A 4 -3.57 -7.26 -8.08
C GLN A 4 -4.60 -7.00 -9.17
N GLY A 5 -4.91 -5.73 -9.37
CA GLY A 5 -5.78 -5.21 -10.41
C GLY A 5 -5.24 -3.82 -10.71
N PHE A 6 -4.84 -3.59 -11.95
CA PHE A 6 -4.34 -2.30 -12.40
C PHE A 6 -5.53 -1.35 -12.54
N GLU A 7 -6.11 -0.92 -11.42
CA GLU A 7 -7.03 0.21 -11.46
C GLU A 7 -6.20 1.46 -11.69
N TYR A 8 -6.52 2.13 -12.79
CA TYR A 8 -5.94 3.41 -13.12
C TYR A 8 -6.39 4.41 -12.04
N PRO A 9 -5.46 4.99 -11.25
CA PRO A 9 -5.78 5.68 -10.00
C PRO A 9 -6.29 7.10 -10.22
N PHE A 10 -6.32 7.58 -11.46
CA PHE A 10 -6.78 8.92 -11.80
C PHE A 10 -8.19 8.84 -12.34
N ASN A 11 -9.09 9.66 -11.78
CA ASN A 11 -10.43 9.85 -12.31
C ASN A 11 -10.40 10.82 -13.50
N ASP A 12 -9.64 10.48 -14.54
CA ASP A 12 -9.75 11.16 -15.82
C ASP A 12 -10.76 10.42 -16.72
N LEU A 13 -11.28 11.12 -17.71
CA LEU A 13 -12.24 10.55 -18.67
C LEU A 13 -11.54 9.67 -19.73
N SER A 14 -10.26 9.39 -19.57
CA SER A 14 -9.48 8.63 -20.53
C SER A 14 -9.41 7.16 -20.12
N TRP A 15 -9.65 6.28 -21.08
CA TRP A 15 -9.55 4.82 -20.92
C TRP A 15 -8.24 4.27 -21.51
N PHE A 16 -7.34 5.15 -21.96
CA PHE A 16 -6.08 4.79 -22.62
C PHE A 16 -4.93 5.67 -22.13
N PHE A 17 -3.70 5.16 -22.27
CA PHE A 17 -2.49 5.94 -22.04
C PHE A 17 -2.06 6.61 -23.34
N ASP A 18 -2.00 7.94 -23.32
CA ASP A 18 -1.38 8.71 -24.41
C ASP A 18 0.15 8.49 -24.43
N GLY A 19 0.68 8.24 -25.63
CA GLY A 19 2.11 7.98 -25.84
C GLY A 19 2.99 9.17 -25.49
N GLU A 20 2.58 10.39 -25.83
CA GLU A 20 3.35 11.59 -25.49
C GLU A 20 3.52 11.73 -23.98
N THR A 21 2.43 11.50 -23.25
CA THR A 21 2.44 11.51 -21.79
C THR A 21 3.28 10.36 -21.21
N MET A 22 3.23 9.18 -21.82
CA MET A 22 4.02 8.03 -21.37
C MET A 22 5.52 8.27 -21.46
N GLU A 23 5.99 8.80 -22.60
CA GLU A 23 7.41 9.08 -22.82
C GLU A 23 7.94 10.15 -21.85
N ARG A 24 7.18 11.24 -21.64
CA ARG A 24 7.55 12.30 -20.69
C ARG A 24 7.71 11.76 -19.26
N GLU A 25 6.75 10.95 -18.81
CA GLU A 25 6.81 10.34 -17.48
C GLU A 25 7.94 9.30 -17.37
N TYR A 26 8.29 8.63 -18.48
CA TYR A 26 9.43 7.72 -18.54
C TYR A 26 10.77 8.45 -18.40
N GLU A 27 10.94 9.62 -19.03
CA GLU A 27 12.11 10.48 -18.84
C GLU A 27 12.24 10.95 -17.38
N LEU A 28 11.13 11.36 -16.75
CA LEU A 28 11.12 11.72 -15.33
C LEU A 28 11.60 10.56 -14.45
N LYS A 29 11.15 9.34 -14.76
CA LYS A 29 11.58 8.13 -14.05
C LYS A 29 13.08 7.85 -14.23
N LEU A 30 13.63 8.02 -15.44
CA LEU A 30 15.07 7.87 -15.69
C LEU A 30 15.90 8.89 -14.90
N LEU A 31 15.39 10.12 -14.77
CA LEU A 31 16.00 11.19 -13.99
C LEU A 31 15.80 11.05 -12.47
N GLY A 32 15.12 9.98 -12.01
CA GLY A 32 14.80 9.76 -10.60
C GLY A 32 13.83 10.78 -10.01
N LYS A 33 13.08 11.50 -10.86
CA LYS A 33 12.03 12.43 -10.45
C LYS A 33 10.71 11.67 -10.23
N PRO A 34 9.82 12.17 -9.37
CA PRO A 34 8.52 11.53 -9.14
C PRO A 34 7.73 11.49 -10.45
N SER A 35 7.25 10.30 -10.81
CA SER A 35 6.39 10.10 -11.98
C SER A 35 4.94 9.83 -11.56
N ARG A 36 4.00 10.23 -12.40
CA ARG A 36 2.56 9.95 -12.20
C ARG A 36 2.30 8.44 -12.08
N TYR A 37 3.11 7.64 -12.78
CA TYR A 37 3.01 6.18 -12.78
C TYR A 37 3.56 5.49 -11.53
N ASP A 38 4.23 6.20 -10.63
CA ASP A 38 4.63 5.62 -9.35
C ASP A 38 3.43 5.27 -8.46
N LEU A 39 2.30 5.93 -8.69
CA LEU A 39 1.02 5.67 -8.01
C LEU A 39 0.33 4.39 -8.49
N LEU A 40 0.73 3.84 -9.66
CA LEU A 40 0.24 2.54 -10.15
C LEU A 40 0.84 1.35 -9.38
N LYS A 41 1.92 1.57 -8.62
CA LYS A 41 2.48 0.53 -7.77
C LYS A 41 1.51 0.30 -6.61
N CYS A 42 1.09 -0.95 -6.42
CA CYS A 42 0.35 -1.33 -5.22
C CYS A 42 1.16 -0.89 -3.99
N ARG A 43 0.68 0.12 -3.28
CA ARG A 43 1.25 0.55 -2.00
C ARG A 43 0.85 -0.50 -0.97
N GLN A 44 1.57 -1.62 -0.92
CA GLN A 44 1.51 -2.54 0.21
C GLN A 44 1.96 -1.74 1.43
N GLY A 45 1.00 -1.25 2.23
CA GLY A 45 1.29 -0.62 3.51
C GLY A 45 2.14 -1.57 4.35
N VAL A 46 3.02 -1.04 5.20
CA VAL A 46 3.96 -1.85 6.01
C VAL A 46 3.26 -3.01 6.75
N GLY A 47 1.99 -2.83 7.12
CA GLY A 47 1.15 -3.85 7.75
C GLY A 47 0.97 -5.15 6.94
N SER A 48 1.15 -5.14 5.62
CA SER A 48 1.09 -6.37 4.81
C SER A 48 2.39 -7.18 4.81
N ARG A 49 3.48 -6.64 5.35
CA ARG A 49 4.76 -7.35 5.56
C ARG A 49 4.83 -8.02 6.93
N LEU A 50 3.93 -7.67 7.85
CA LEU A 50 3.88 -8.30 9.16
C LEU A 50 3.19 -9.66 9.04
N PRO A 51 3.87 -10.78 9.35
CA PRO A 51 3.22 -12.08 9.42
C PRO A 51 2.21 -12.04 10.57
N ASN A 52 0.93 -12.18 10.24
CA ASN A 52 -0.14 -12.14 11.22
C ASN A 52 -0.20 -13.50 11.94
N SER A 53 0.63 -13.68 12.96
CA SER A 53 0.63 -14.90 13.77
C SER A 53 -0.52 -14.87 14.78
N ARG A 54 -1.39 -15.87 14.75
CA ARG A 54 -2.52 -15.98 15.70
C ARG A 54 -2.06 -15.95 17.16
N SER A 55 -0.87 -16.50 17.41
CA SER A 55 -0.29 -16.57 18.76
C SER A 55 0.07 -15.19 19.32
N THR A 56 0.56 -14.26 18.49
CA THR A 56 0.95 -12.92 18.98
C THR A 56 -0.26 -12.08 19.35
N VAL A 57 -1.37 -12.22 18.61
CA VAL A 57 -2.64 -11.54 18.92
C VAL A 57 -3.22 -12.03 20.24
N LEU A 58 -3.23 -13.34 20.48
CA LEU A 58 -3.71 -13.92 21.75
C LEU A 58 -2.84 -13.49 22.94
N LEU A 59 -1.53 -13.44 22.77
CA LEU A 59 -0.61 -12.99 23.82
C LEU A 59 -0.85 -11.53 24.22
N LEU A 60 -1.05 -10.65 23.24
CA LEU A 60 -1.37 -9.24 23.51
C LEU A 60 -2.71 -9.10 24.23
N LEU A 61 -3.73 -9.86 23.82
CA LEU A 61 -5.04 -9.84 24.48
C LEU A 61 -4.96 -10.32 25.94
N MET A 62 -4.17 -11.37 26.21
CA MET A 62 -3.96 -11.87 27.58
C MET A 62 -3.20 -10.87 28.45
N LEU A 63 -2.19 -10.18 27.89
CA LEU A 63 -1.44 -9.15 28.61
C LEU A 63 -2.31 -7.94 28.95
N VAL A 64 -3.16 -7.50 28.01
CA VAL A 64 -4.10 -6.40 28.25
C VAL A 64 -5.14 -6.81 29.30
N TRP A 65 -5.66 -8.03 29.22
CA TRP A 65 -6.62 -8.55 30.20
C TRP A 65 -6.01 -8.64 31.61
N ALA A 66 -4.78 -9.14 31.72
CA ALA A 66 -4.03 -9.18 32.97
C ALA A 66 -3.79 -7.77 33.53
N ALA A 67 -3.39 -6.81 32.69
CA ALA A 67 -3.17 -5.42 33.11
C ALA A 67 -4.45 -4.70 33.57
N ILE A 68 -5.61 -5.07 33.02
CA ILE A 68 -6.92 -4.56 33.46
C ILE A 68 -7.33 -5.22 34.77
N SER A 69 -7.12 -6.53 34.91
CA SER A 69 -7.47 -7.28 36.12
C SER A 69 -6.64 -6.88 37.33
N ASP A 70 -5.38 -6.47 37.14
CA ASP A 70 -4.48 -6.00 38.21
C ASP A 70 -4.82 -4.56 38.65
N ARG A 71 -5.66 -3.85 37.88
CA ARG A 71 -6.10 -2.48 38.17
C ARG A 71 -7.51 -2.38 38.77
N SER A 72 -8.25 -3.49 38.84
CA SER A 72 -9.59 -3.59 39.45
C SER A 72 -9.52 -4.22 40.83
#